data_AF-A0A699VE87-F1
#
_entry.id   AF-A0A699VE87-F1
#
_cell.length_a   1.000
_cell.length_b   1.000
_cell.length_c   1.000
_cell.angle_alpha   90.00
_cell.angle_beta   90.00
_cell.angle_gamma   90.00
#
_symmetry.space_group_name_H-M   'P 1'
#
loop_
_entity.id
_entity.type
_entity.pdbx_description
1 polymer ?
#
loop_
_entity_poly.entity_id
_entity_poly.type
_entity_poly.pdbx_seq_one_letter_code
_entity_poly.pdbx_strand_id
1 'polypeptide(L)'
;IDDSYYDSEGEILFLEEFLNDDPSSPPLPPQELKVIEPNNEKSSIDESPVVELKDLPPHLEYVFLEGDDKLPVIISKDLNDEEKAALIKVLKSHKQALAWKLFDIKGINPEFCTHKILMEDEFKPTIQHQRRVNSKIHKVIKKEVLKLLDAELIYPISDSP
;
A
#
# COMPACT_ATOMS: atom_id res chain seq x y z
N ILE A 1 -0.83 -20.54 -18.66
CA ILE A 1 -0.29 -20.26 -17.30
C ILE A 1 -1.54 -20.09 -16.46
N ASP A 2 -1.63 -20.88 -15.40
CA ASP A 2 -2.87 -21.20 -14.67
C ASP A 2 -3.33 -19.97 -13.86
N ASP A 3 -4.60 -19.57 -14.02
CA ASP A 3 -5.23 -18.41 -13.38
C ASP A 3 -5.66 -18.76 -11.94
N SER A 4 -4.70 -19.14 -11.07
CA SER A 4 -5.01 -19.37 -9.65
C SER A 4 -5.09 -18.02 -8.92
N TYR A 5 -6.31 -17.53 -8.79
CA TYR A 5 -6.70 -16.39 -7.96
C TYR A 5 -6.14 -16.53 -6.54
N TYR A 6 -5.29 -15.58 -6.14
CA TYR A 6 -4.62 -15.55 -4.84
C TYR A 6 -5.65 -15.35 -3.71
N ASP A 7 -5.66 -16.25 -2.73
CA ASP A 7 -6.44 -16.12 -1.50
C ASP A 7 -5.66 -15.27 -0.47
N SER A 8 -5.91 -13.96 -0.50
CA SER A 8 -5.24 -12.98 0.37
C SER A 8 -5.69 -13.07 1.84
N GLU A 9 -6.85 -13.66 2.15
CA GLU A 9 -7.38 -13.66 3.52
C GLU A 9 -6.67 -14.69 4.43
N GLY A 10 -6.37 -15.88 3.92
CA GLY A 10 -5.62 -16.90 4.65
C GLY A 10 -4.16 -16.50 4.90
N GLU A 11 -3.55 -15.82 3.94
CA GLU A 11 -2.18 -15.30 4.04
C GLU A 11 -2.06 -14.12 5.02
N ILE A 12 -3.08 -13.24 5.08
CA ILE A 12 -3.14 -12.13 6.04
C ILE A 12 -3.20 -12.65 7.49
N LEU A 13 -3.97 -13.70 7.77
CA LEU A 13 -4.06 -14.28 9.12
C LEU A 13 -2.73 -14.88 9.60
N PHE A 14 -1.99 -15.55 8.71
CA PHE A 14 -0.66 -16.09 9.01
C PHE A 14 0.36 -14.97 9.27
N LEU A 15 0.30 -13.86 8.52
CA LEU A 15 1.15 -12.70 8.74
C LEU A 15 0.79 -11.96 10.03
N GLU A 16 -0.48 -11.91 10.39
CA GLU A 16 -0.91 -11.35 11.67
C GLU A 16 -0.32 -12.15 12.84
N GLU A 17 -0.33 -13.49 12.74
CA GLU A 17 0.31 -14.43 13.68
C GLU A 17 1.83 -14.25 13.74
N PHE A 18 2.53 -14.23 12.60
CA PHE A 18 3.98 -14.02 12.53
C PHE A 18 4.42 -12.65 13.11
N LEU A 19 3.61 -11.61 12.89
CA LEU A 19 3.84 -10.28 13.46
C LEU A 19 3.37 -10.17 14.92
N ASN A 20 2.61 -11.14 15.45
CA ASN A 20 2.19 -11.21 16.85
C ASN A 20 3.19 -11.98 17.73
N ASP A 21 4.10 -12.74 17.13
CA ASP A 21 5.16 -13.43 17.86
C ASP A 21 6.07 -12.44 18.60
N ASP A 22 6.36 -12.77 19.87
CA ASP A 22 7.28 -12.01 20.70
C ASP A 22 8.69 -12.08 20.09
N PRO A 23 9.39 -10.96 19.85
CA PRO A 23 10.79 -10.96 19.39
C PRO A 23 11.79 -11.64 20.35
N SER A 24 11.32 -12.21 21.47
CA SER A 24 12.04 -13.08 22.39
C SER A 24 11.80 -14.59 22.18
N SER A 25 10.85 -14.99 21.34
CA SER A 25 10.48 -16.40 21.16
C SER A 25 11.41 -17.12 20.19
N PRO A 26 11.70 -18.43 20.40
CA PRO A 26 12.44 -19.23 19.44
C PRO A 26 11.61 -19.48 18.17
N PRO A 27 12.23 -19.58 16.98
CA PRO A 27 11.52 -19.73 15.71
C PRO A 27 10.75 -21.06 15.68
N LEU A 28 9.48 -21.00 15.27
CA LEU A 28 8.61 -22.17 15.11
C LEU A 28 8.92 -22.92 13.80
N PRO A 29 8.74 -24.26 13.76
CA PRO A 29 8.98 -25.07 12.57
C PRO A 29 7.90 -24.84 11.48
N PRO A 30 8.22 -25.08 10.18
CA PRO A 30 7.28 -24.87 9.08
C PRO A 30 6.11 -25.85 9.18
N GLN A 31 4.88 -25.37 9.07
CA GLN A 31 3.67 -26.21 8.97
C GLN A 31 3.11 -26.15 7.54
N GLU A 32 2.84 -27.32 6.96
CA GLU A 32 2.34 -27.49 5.58
C GLU A 32 0.87 -27.05 5.43
N LEU A 33 0.59 -26.22 4.42
CA LEU A 33 -0.74 -25.66 4.12
C LEU A 33 -1.68 -26.70 3.48
N LYS A 34 -2.93 -26.78 3.96
CA LYS A 34 -4.04 -27.48 3.28
C LYS A 34 -5.09 -26.48 2.82
N VAL A 35 -5.38 -26.53 1.51
CA VAL A 35 -6.29 -25.64 0.75
C VAL A 35 -7.77 -25.92 1.10
N ILE A 36 -8.54 -24.87 1.36
CA ILE A 36 -10.01 -24.88 1.48
C ILE A 36 -10.57 -23.69 0.68
N GLU A 37 -11.49 -23.93 -0.25
CA GLU A 37 -12.14 -22.93 -1.12
C GLU A 37 -13.13 -22.01 -0.37
N PRO A 38 -13.19 -20.70 -0.73
CA PRO A 38 -14.39 -19.91 -0.47
C PRO A 38 -14.90 -19.06 -1.65
N ASN A 39 -16.19 -18.69 -1.49
CA ASN A 39 -17.06 -17.95 -2.41
C ASN A 39 -17.06 -16.42 -2.17
N ASN A 40 -17.30 -15.70 -3.27
CA ASN A 40 -18.04 -14.43 -3.45
C ASN A 40 -17.48 -13.07 -2.95
N GLU A 41 -17.26 -12.20 -3.94
CA GLU A 41 -17.68 -10.79 -4.09
C GLU A 41 -17.80 -9.91 -2.82
N LYS A 42 -17.01 -8.82 -2.78
CA LYS A 42 -17.54 -7.44 -2.68
C LYS A 42 -16.49 -6.34 -2.85
N SER A 43 -16.84 -5.38 -3.71
CA SER A 43 -16.22 -4.06 -3.85
C SER A 43 -16.53 -3.17 -2.64
N SER A 44 -15.53 -2.48 -2.11
CA SER A 44 -15.69 -1.45 -1.07
C SER A 44 -15.02 -0.15 -1.50
N ILE A 45 -15.69 0.58 -2.38
CA ILE A 45 -15.43 2.01 -2.63
C ILE A 45 -16.50 2.77 -1.87
N ASP A 46 -16.26 3.16 -0.61
CA ASP A 46 -16.82 4.39 -0.01
C ASP A 46 -16.35 4.57 1.45
N GLU A 47 -15.08 4.91 1.66
CA GLU A 47 -14.74 5.59 2.92
C GLU A 47 -13.62 6.59 2.63
N SER A 48 -13.98 7.85 2.46
CA SER A 48 -13.01 8.93 2.29
C SER A 48 -12.20 9.06 3.58
N PRO A 49 -10.86 9.09 3.53
CA PRO A 49 -10.08 9.34 4.74
C PRO A 49 -10.46 10.73 5.25
N VAL A 50 -10.80 10.84 6.54
CA VAL A 50 -11.01 12.13 7.21
C VAL A 50 -9.65 12.82 7.24
N VAL A 51 -9.37 13.66 6.24
CA VAL A 51 -8.10 14.38 6.11
C VAL A 51 -8.11 15.52 7.13
N GLU A 52 -7.33 15.42 8.19
CA GLU A 52 -6.98 16.58 9.03
C GLU A 52 -6.16 17.56 8.19
N LEU A 53 -6.82 18.57 7.60
CA LEU A 53 -6.16 19.59 6.80
C LEU A 53 -5.19 20.38 7.68
N LYS A 54 -3.97 20.56 7.18
CA LYS A 54 -2.93 21.32 7.88
C LYS A 54 -3.08 22.80 7.55
N ASP A 55 -2.63 23.66 8.46
CA ASP A 55 -2.53 25.09 8.17
C ASP A 55 -1.57 25.33 7.00
N LEU A 56 -2.05 26.06 6.00
CA LEU A 56 -1.28 26.38 4.80
C LEU A 56 -0.57 27.74 4.93
N PRO A 57 0.60 27.89 4.29
CA PRO A 57 1.19 29.19 4.04
C PRO A 57 0.22 30.14 3.31
N PRO A 58 0.33 31.47 3.50
CA PRO A 58 -0.65 32.43 2.99
C PRO A 58 -0.78 32.50 1.46
N HIS A 59 0.21 31.98 0.72
CA HIS A 59 0.22 31.92 -0.75
C HIS A 59 -0.42 30.63 -1.30
N LEU A 60 -0.84 29.70 -0.44
CA LEU A 60 -1.48 28.45 -0.82
C LEU A 60 -2.91 28.40 -0.28
N GLU A 61 -3.78 27.71 -1.00
CA GLU A 61 -5.15 27.47 -0.59
C GLU A 61 -5.60 26.05 -0.95
N TYR A 62 -6.60 25.56 -0.22
CA TYR A 62 -7.25 24.29 -0.52
C TYR A 62 -8.38 24.48 -1.54
N VAL A 63 -8.46 23.53 -2.47
CA VAL A 63 -9.57 23.39 -3.40
C VAL A 63 -10.00 21.93 -3.45
N PHE A 64 -11.31 21.69 -3.41
CA PHE A 64 -11.87 20.36 -3.43
C PHE A 64 -12.26 19.95 -4.86
N LEU A 65 -11.81 18.78 -5.30
CA LEU A 65 -12.16 18.26 -6.63
C LEU A 65 -13.52 17.56 -6.63
N GLU A 66 -14.09 17.26 -5.46
CA GLU A 66 -15.35 16.54 -5.32
C GLU A 66 -16.10 16.96 -4.05
N GLY A 67 -17.34 17.45 -4.23
CA GLY A 67 -18.09 18.05 -3.12
C GLY A 67 -17.35 19.23 -2.49
N ASP A 68 -17.73 19.54 -1.25
CA ASP A 68 -17.16 20.64 -0.47
C ASP A 68 -16.07 20.17 0.50
N ASP A 69 -15.85 18.86 0.64
CA ASP A 69 -14.99 18.25 1.66
C ASP A 69 -14.15 17.06 1.19
N LYS A 70 -14.26 16.62 -0.08
CA LYS A 70 -13.52 15.45 -0.60
C LYS A 70 -12.44 15.85 -1.61
N LEU A 71 -11.37 15.06 -1.64
CA LEU A 71 -10.23 15.20 -2.56
C LEU A 71 -9.60 16.60 -2.54
N PRO A 72 -9.05 17.04 -1.39
CA PRO A 72 -8.42 18.35 -1.26
C PRO A 72 -7.12 18.42 -2.08
N VAL A 73 -7.01 19.41 -2.96
CA VAL A 73 -5.79 19.80 -3.67
C VAL A 73 -5.31 21.14 -3.12
N ILE A 74 -4.00 21.27 -2.97
CA ILE A 74 -3.35 22.53 -2.61
C ILE A 74 -2.94 23.24 -3.91
N ILE A 75 -3.41 24.46 -4.11
CA ILE A 75 -3.04 25.31 -5.25
C ILE A 75 -2.50 26.66 -4.78
N SER A 76 -1.90 27.42 -5.70
CA SER A 76 -1.52 28.80 -5.42
C SER A 76 -2.74 29.71 -5.33
N LYS A 77 -2.78 30.56 -4.30
CA LYS A 77 -3.80 31.59 -4.11
C LYS A 77 -3.65 32.77 -5.08
N ASP A 78 -2.47 32.91 -5.68
CA ASP A 78 -2.16 34.01 -6.60
C ASP A 78 -2.66 33.76 -8.04
N LEU A 79 -3.31 32.61 -8.30
CA LEU A 79 -3.91 32.31 -9.59
C LEU A 79 -5.13 33.20 -9.84
N ASN A 80 -5.29 33.64 -11.09
CA ASN A 80 -6.52 34.34 -11.46
C ASN A 80 -7.71 33.37 -11.53
N ASP A 81 -8.94 33.89 -11.47
CA ASP A 81 -10.15 33.06 -11.42
C ASP A 81 -10.30 32.15 -12.66
N GLU A 82 -9.84 32.61 -13.83
CA GLU A 82 -9.91 31.87 -15.10
C GLU A 82 -8.91 30.70 -15.13
N GLU A 83 -7.67 30.94 -14.70
CA GLU A 83 -6.60 29.95 -14.52
C GLU A 83 -6.99 28.92 -13.48
N LYS A 84 -7.53 29.35 -12.34
CA LYS A 84 -8.00 28.48 -11.28
C LYS A 84 -9.12 27.58 -11.79
N ALA A 85 -10.12 28.13 -12.48
CA ALA A 85 -11.21 27.35 -13.07
C ALA A 85 -10.68 26.34 -14.13
N ALA A 86 -9.74 26.76 -14.98
CA ALA A 86 -9.13 25.90 -15.97
C ALA A 86 -8.33 24.74 -15.33
N LEU A 87 -7.52 25.04 -14.31
CA LEU A 87 -6.74 24.05 -13.56
C LEU A 87 -7.66 23.03 -12.87
N ILE A 88 -8.67 23.50 -12.15
CA ILE A 88 -9.64 22.63 -11.47
C ILE A 88 -10.35 21.73 -12.46
N LYS A 89 -10.72 22.25 -13.64
CA LYS A 89 -11.35 21.46 -14.71
C LYS A 89 -10.43 20.32 -15.18
N VAL A 90 -9.14 20.60 -15.41
CA VAL A 90 -8.16 19.58 -15.80
C VAL A 90 -8.00 18.53 -14.72
N LEU A 91 -7.83 18.95 -13.46
CA LEU A 91 -7.68 18.03 -12.32
C LEU A 91 -8.93 17.16 -12.11
N LYS A 92 -10.12 17.73 -12.28
CA LYS A 92 -11.39 16.98 -12.23
C LYS A 92 -11.52 15.95 -13.35
N SER A 93 -10.99 16.23 -14.54
CA SER A 93 -10.97 15.27 -15.65
C SER A 93 -9.95 14.14 -15.44
N HIS A 94 -8.87 14.39 -14.69
CA HIS A 94 -7.77 13.46 -14.49
C HIS A 94 -7.60 13.00 -13.03
N LYS A 95 -8.71 12.90 -12.27
CA LYS A 95 -8.68 12.50 -10.84
C LYS A 95 -7.94 11.18 -10.60
N GLN A 96 -8.05 10.23 -11.52
CA GLN A 96 -7.43 8.91 -11.43
C GLN A 96 -5.90 8.93 -11.57
N ALA A 97 -5.32 10.04 -12.04
CA ALA A 97 -3.87 10.21 -12.10
C ALA A 97 -3.27 10.67 -10.76
N LEU A 98 -4.12 11.09 -9.82
CA LEU A 98 -3.72 11.50 -8.47
C LEU A 98 -3.98 10.36 -7.50
N ALA A 99 -2.99 10.06 -6.66
CA ALA A 99 -3.14 9.07 -5.61
C ALA A 99 -3.57 9.72 -4.30
N TRP A 100 -4.74 9.31 -3.77
CA TRP A 100 -5.28 9.80 -2.49
C TRP A 100 -5.05 8.80 -1.37
N LYS A 101 -5.13 7.51 -1.71
CA LYS A 101 -4.80 6.37 -0.87
C LYS A 101 -3.63 5.60 -1.50
N LEU A 102 -3.00 4.72 -0.71
CA LEU A 102 -1.95 3.84 -1.20
C LEU A 102 -2.41 2.98 -2.39
N PHE A 103 -3.64 2.47 -2.33
CA PHE A 103 -4.28 1.70 -3.41
C PHE A 103 -4.45 2.45 -4.73
N ASP A 104 -4.48 3.79 -4.69
CA ASP A 104 -4.60 4.58 -5.92
C ASP A 104 -3.26 4.65 -6.68
N ILE A 105 -2.14 4.33 -6.02
CA ILE A 105 -0.82 4.25 -6.65
C ILE A 105 -0.76 2.96 -7.47
N LYS A 106 -1.25 3.04 -8.71
CA LYS A 106 -1.14 1.92 -9.65
C LYS A 106 0.32 1.73 -10.07
N GLY A 107 0.89 0.60 -9.68
CA GLY A 107 2.16 0.11 -10.22
C GLY A 107 2.04 -0.29 -11.70
N ILE A 108 3.17 -0.62 -12.30
CA ILE A 108 3.19 -1.28 -13.60
C ILE A 108 2.79 -2.74 -13.35
N ASN A 109 1.79 -3.25 -14.08
CA ASN A 109 1.42 -4.64 -13.96
C ASN A 109 2.64 -5.52 -14.38
N PRO A 110 3.08 -6.46 -13.52
CA PRO A 110 4.23 -7.35 -13.78
C PRO A 110 4.14 -8.10 -15.12
N GLU A 111 2.94 -8.39 -15.63
CA GLU A 111 2.73 -9.02 -16.94
C GLU A 111 3.26 -8.16 -18.10
N PHE A 112 3.22 -6.84 -17.96
CA PHE A 112 3.69 -5.91 -18.99
C PHE A 112 5.18 -5.67 -18.90
N CYS A 113 5.72 -5.57 -17.68
CA CYS A 113 7.13 -5.34 -17.47
C CYS A 113 7.56 -5.88 -16.11
N THR A 114 8.50 -6.82 -16.12
CA THR A 114 9.25 -7.21 -14.94
C THR A 114 10.64 -6.62 -14.99
N HIS A 115 11.18 -6.25 -13.84
CA HIS A 115 12.57 -5.89 -13.71
C HIS A 115 13.36 -7.11 -13.23
N LYS A 116 14.40 -7.47 -13.97
CA LYS A 116 15.33 -8.53 -13.58
C LYS A 116 16.60 -7.90 -13.04
N ILE A 117 16.83 -8.07 -11.74
CA ILE A 117 18.11 -7.70 -11.12
C ILE A 117 19.11 -8.79 -11.50
N LEU A 118 20.17 -8.42 -12.22
CA LEU A 118 21.25 -9.32 -12.56
C LEU A 118 22.21 -9.43 -11.38
N MET A 119 22.58 -10.66 -11.02
CA MET A 119 23.56 -10.96 -9.98
C MET A 119 24.82 -11.53 -10.63
N GLU A 120 25.96 -11.43 -9.95
CA GLU A 120 27.21 -12.07 -10.39
C GLU A 120 27.06 -13.60 -10.38
N ASP A 121 27.68 -14.28 -11.34
CA ASP A 121 27.53 -15.74 -11.52
C ASP A 121 27.97 -16.57 -10.30
N GLU A 122 28.88 -16.05 -9.49
CA GLU A 122 29.40 -16.71 -8.29
C GLU A 122 28.65 -16.31 -7.00
N PHE A 123 27.65 -15.42 -7.10
CA PHE A 123 26.91 -14.92 -5.93
C PHE A 123 25.99 -16.01 -5.34
N LYS A 124 26.01 -16.11 -4.00
CA LYS A 124 25.13 -17.02 -3.25
C LYS A 124 24.16 -16.23 -2.39
N PRO A 125 22.87 -16.61 -2.33
CA PRO A 125 21.92 -15.98 -1.42
C PRO A 125 22.43 -16.14 0.02
N THR A 126 22.24 -15.09 0.82
CA THR A 126 22.68 -15.08 2.22
C THR A 126 21.52 -14.67 3.09
N ILE A 127 21.20 -15.50 4.08
CA ILE A 127 20.21 -15.18 5.10
C ILE A 127 20.86 -14.31 6.17
N GLN A 128 20.28 -13.14 6.42
CA GLN A 128 20.63 -12.33 7.60
C GLN A 128 19.59 -12.55 8.68
N HIS A 129 20.05 -12.77 9.91
CA HIS A 129 19.15 -12.85 11.05
C HIS A 129 18.39 -11.54 11.25
N GLN A 130 17.08 -11.64 11.52
CA GLN A 130 16.24 -10.49 11.78
C GLN A 130 16.76 -9.73 13.01
N ARG A 131 16.93 -8.41 12.85
CA ARG A 131 17.39 -7.55 13.95
C ARG A 131 16.29 -7.39 14.98
N ARG A 132 16.66 -7.43 16.26
CA ARG A 132 15.74 -7.15 17.36
C ARG A 132 15.30 -5.68 17.31
N VAL A 133 13.99 -5.45 17.33
CA VAL A 133 13.39 -4.12 17.35
C VAL A 133 12.73 -3.86 18.70
N ASN A 134 12.76 -2.61 19.17
CA ASN A 134 12.04 -2.20 20.37
C ASN A 134 10.53 -2.43 20.19
N SER A 135 9.85 -3.03 21.16
CA SER A 135 8.40 -3.31 21.12
C SER A 135 7.53 -2.11 20.74
N LYS A 136 7.87 -0.89 21.19
CA LYS A 136 7.14 0.33 20.80
C LYS A 136 7.22 0.62 19.31
N ILE A 137 8.41 0.43 18.73
CA ILE A 137 8.65 0.63 17.30
C ILE A 137 8.05 -0.53 16.51
N HIS A 138 8.14 -1.77 17.03
CA HIS A 138 7.56 -2.95 16.39
C HIS A 138 6.07 -2.79 16.11
N LYS A 139 5.30 -2.24 17.05
CA LYS A 139 3.87 -1.96 16.86
C LYS A 139 3.59 -1.01 15.69
N VAL A 140 4.45 0.00 15.51
CA VAL A 140 4.32 0.95 14.39
C VAL A 140 4.70 0.28 13.07
N ILE A 141 5.79 -0.50 13.04
CA ILE A 141 6.20 -1.27 11.86
C ILE A 141 5.09 -2.23 11.44
N LYS A 142 4.54 -3.00 12.38
CA LYS A 142 3.45 -3.94 12.12
C LYS A 142 2.27 -3.24 11.44
N LYS A 143 1.83 -2.10 11.98
CA LYS A 143 0.74 -1.31 11.40
C LYS A 143 1.04 -0.87 9.97
N GLU A 144 2.29 -0.48 9.69
CA GLU A 144 2.67 -0.01 8.36
C GLU A 144 2.84 -1.16 7.36
N VAL A 145 3.38 -2.30 7.79
CA VAL A 145 3.47 -3.52 6.96
C VAL A 145 2.09 -4.00 6.54
N LEU A 146 1.12 -4.02 7.47
CA LEU A 146 -0.27 -4.39 7.15
C LEU A 146 -0.87 -3.47 6.09
N LYS A 147 -0.69 -2.14 6.20
CA LYS A 147 -1.17 -1.21 5.15
C LYS A 147 -0.56 -1.48 3.78
N LEU A 148 0.69 -1.93 3.71
CA LEU A 148 1.37 -2.24 2.44
C LEU A 148 0.90 -3.58 1.86
N LEU A 149 0.61 -4.56 2.72
CA LEU A 149 0.01 -5.83 2.34
C LEU A 149 -1.41 -5.63 1.81
N ASP A 150 -2.23 -4.89 2.56
CA ASP A 150 -3.59 -4.53 2.14
C ASP A 150 -3.55 -3.86 0.76
N ALA A 151 -2.60 -2.95 0.53
CA ALA A 151 -2.41 -2.25 -0.74
C ALA A 151 -1.75 -3.08 -1.87
N GLU A 152 -1.48 -4.37 -1.66
CA GLU A 152 -0.82 -5.27 -2.61
C GLU A 152 0.56 -4.76 -3.10
N LEU A 153 1.21 -3.87 -2.33
CA LEU A 153 2.54 -3.34 -2.67
C LEU A 153 3.66 -4.28 -2.24
N ILE A 154 3.40 -5.10 -1.23
CA ILE A 154 4.25 -6.20 -0.77
C ILE A 154 3.40 -7.45 -0.64
N TYR A 155 4.03 -8.61 -0.75
CA TYR A 155 3.38 -9.91 -0.62
C TYR A 155 4.29 -10.89 0.13
N PRO A 156 3.73 -11.87 0.84
CA PRO A 156 4.51 -12.90 1.50
C PRO A 156 5.27 -13.75 0.48
N ILE A 157 6.46 -14.20 0.86
CA ILE A 157 7.24 -15.17 0.07
C ILE A 157 7.46 -16.41 0.92
N SER A 158 7.10 -17.57 0.37
CA SER A 158 7.12 -18.85 1.10
C SER A 158 8.52 -19.45 1.19
N ASP A 159 9.44 -19.09 0.29
CA ASP A 159 10.76 -19.70 0.16
C ASP A 159 11.87 -18.66 0.25
N SER A 160 12.56 -18.61 1.40
CA SER A 160 13.93 -18.10 1.48
C SER A 160 14.85 -19.33 1.66
N PRO A 161 15.74 -19.63 0.71
CA PRO A 161 16.65 -20.78 0.80
C PRO A 161 17.60 -20.69 1.99
#